data_AF-A0A1S7FY49-F1
#
_entry.id   AF-A0A1S7FY49-F1
#
_cell.length_a   1.000
_cell.length_b   1.000
_cell.length_c   1.000
_cell.angle_alpha   90.00
_cell.angle_beta   90.00
_cell.angle_gamma   90.00
#
_symmetry.space_group_name_H-M   'P 1'
#
loop_
_entity.id
_entity.type
_entity.pdbx_description
1 polymer ?
#
loop_
_entity_poly.entity_id
_entity_poly.type
_entity_poly.pdbx_seq_one_letter_code
_entity_poly.pdbx_strand_id
1 'polypeptide(L)'
;MALEMSVINKSQNKLTQKVFVYIEGQQDTTNIKQLESGEIDRIEIPVTEKNMTKDIVLSYLNTDSAIIIKKIGQIESMTQIVQLEITDITREGTIKYDIT
;
A
#
# COMPACT_ATOMS: atom_id res chain seq x y z
N MET A 1 -9.47 -14.20 -8.33
CA MET A 1 -8.01 -14.29 -8.13
C MET A 1 -7.54 -12.89 -7.85
N ALA A 2 -6.89 -12.70 -6.71
CA ALA A 2 -6.60 -11.37 -6.20
C ALA A 2 -5.38 -11.37 -5.29
N LEU A 3 -4.76 -10.20 -5.18
CA LEU A 3 -3.88 -9.84 -4.09
C LEU A 3 -4.76 -9.31 -2.95
N GLU A 4 -4.78 -10.03 -1.84
CA GLU A 4 -5.39 -9.59 -0.59
C GLU A 4 -4.31 -8.91 0.26
N MET A 5 -4.52 -7.65 0.63
CA MET A 5 -3.57 -6.93 1.46
C MET A 5 -4.22 -6.43 2.74
N SER A 6 -3.63 -6.78 3.88
CA SER A 6 -3.96 -6.19 5.17
C SER A 6 -2.99 -5.05 5.46
N VAL A 7 -3.52 -3.83 5.56
CA VAL A 7 -2.74 -2.64 5.90
C VAL A 7 -2.99 -2.28 7.34
N ILE A 8 -1.95 -2.27 8.16
CA ILE A 8 -2.03 -1.92 9.59
C ILE A 8 -1.23 -0.67 9.88
N ASN A 9 -1.82 0.31 10.57
CA ASN A 9 -1.08 1.45 11.09
C ASN A 9 -0.54 1.14 12.48
N LYS A 10 0.75 0.80 12.59
CA LYS A 10 1.46 0.63 13.87
C LYS A 10 2.16 1.90 14.35
N SER A 11 2.16 2.96 13.54
CA SER A 11 2.73 4.24 13.93
C SER A 11 1.87 4.94 14.99
N GLN A 12 2.47 5.84 15.75
CA GLN A 12 1.73 6.67 16.73
C GLN A 12 0.88 7.75 16.06
N ASN A 13 1.11 8.03 14.77
CA ASN A 13 0.45 9.09 14.04
C ASN A 13 -0.69 8.53 13.17
N LYS A 14 -1.75 9.31 13.01
CA LYS A 14 -2.82 8.98 12.06
C LYS A 14 -2.30 9.07 10.61
N LEU A 15 -2.73 8.13 9.76
CA LEU A 15 -2.54 8.23 8.32
C LEU A 15 -3.52 9.27 7.74
N THR A 16 -3.03 10.48 7.49
CA THR A 16 -3.86 11.60 7.00
C THR A 16 -3.78 11.80 5.49
N GLN A 17 -2.68 11.39 4.86
CA GLN A 17 -2.53 11.45 3.41
C GLN A 17 -3.34 10.38 2.67
N LYS A 18 -3.64 10.65 1.40
CA LYS A 18 -4.19 9.66 0.49
C LYS A 18 -3.08 8.70 0.05
N VAL A 19 -3.31 7.42 0.26
CA VAL A 19 -2.37 6.35 -0.09
C VAL A 19 -3.07 5.37 -1.01
N PHE A 20 -2.37 4.98 -2.07
CA PHE A 20 -2.87 4.07 -3.09
C PHE A 20 -1.93 2.89 -3.22
N VAL A 21 -2.52 1.72 -3.45
CA VAL A 21 -1.81 0.50 -3.83
C VAL A 21 -2.31 0.04 -5.18
N TYR A 22 -1.40 -0.38 -6.05
CA TYR A 22 -1.73 -0.93 -7.36
C TYR A 22 -0.63 -1.86 -7.85
N ILE A 23 -0.93 -2.64 -8.88
CA ILE A 23 0.07 -3.45 -9.59
C ILE A 23 0.62 -2.63 -10.75
N GLU A 24 1.95 -2.61 -10.91
CA GLU A 24 2.61 -1.88 -11.98
C GLU A 24 1.98 -2.18 -13.36
N GLY A 25 1.58 -1.12 -14.07
CA GLY A 25 0.95 -1.21 -15.39
C GLY A 25 -0.56 -1.43 -15.38
N GLN A 26 -1.21 -1.56 -14.21
CA GLN A 26 -2.67 -1.44 -14.11
C GLN A 26 -3.11 0.02 -14.18
N GLN A 27 -4.31 0.25 -14.72
CA GLN A 27 -4.94 1.58 -14.74
C GLN A 27 -5.65 1.90 -13.42
N ASP A 28 -6.14 0.87 -12.73
CA ASP A 28 -6.89 1.02 -11.49
C ASP A 28 -5.96 1.03 -10.28
N THR A 29 -6.30 1.89 -9.31
CA THR A 29 -5.60 1.98 -8.03
C THR A 29 -6.57 1.80 -6.89
N THR A 30 -6.14 1.11 -5.83
CA THR A 30 -6.95 0.91 -4.63
C THR A 30 -6.50 1.86 -3.53
N ASN A 31 -7.42 2.67 -3.03
CA ASN A 31 -7.14 3.62 -1.95
C ASN A 31 -7.16 2.91 -0.59
N ILE A 32 -6.15 3.17 0.23
CA ILE A 32 -6.12 2.78 1.65
C ILE A 32 -6.92 3.83 2.44
N LYS A 33 -7.77 3.38 3.37
CA LYS A 33 -8.44 4.31 4.29
C LYS A 33 -7.44 5.10 5.14
N GLN A 34 -7.89 6.24 5.64
CA GLN A 34 -7.13 7.01 6.63
C GLN A 34 -7.21 6.29 7.98
N LEU A 35 -6.17 5.52 8.28
CA LEU A 35 -6.09 4.67 9.48
C LEU A 35 -5.60 5.44 10.70
N GLU A 36 -6.36 5.35 11.80
CA GLU A 36 -5.88 5.72 13.13
C GLU A 36 -4.77 4.75 13.60
N SER A 37 -4.04 5.13 14.64
CA SER A 37 -3.05 4.25 15.26
C SER A 37 -3.71 2.95 15.76
N GLY A 38 -3.22 1.81 15.29
CA GLY A 38 -3.71 0.47 15.60
C GLY A 38 -4.80 -0.05 14.67
N GLU A 39 -5.33 0.77 13.76
CA GLU A 39 -6.37 0.34 12.83
C GLU A 39 -5.82 -0.49 11.66
N ILE A 40 -6.72 -1.31 11.11
CA ILE A 40 -6.44 -2.21 9.99
C ILE A 40 -7.46 -1.96 8.87
N ASP A 41 -6.96 -1.79 7.65
CA ASP A 41 -7.76 -1.88 6.43
C ASP A 41 -7.46 -3.19 5.70
N ARG A 42 -8.46 -3.75 5.04
CA ARG A 42 -8.29 -4.90 4.15
C ARG A 42 -8.70 -4.47 2.76
N ILE A 43 -7.77 -4.62 1.82
CA ILE A 43 -7.98 -4.27 0.42
C ILE A 43 -7.75 -5.48 -0.46
N GLU A 44 -8.47 -5.52 -1.58
CA GLU A 44 -8.34 -6.55 -2.59
C GLU A 44 -8.01 -5.88 -3.92
N ILE A 45 -6.99 -6.41 -4.61
CA ILE A 45 -6.58 -5.94 -5.93
C ILE A 45 -6.71 -7.11 -6.91
N PRO A 46 -7.55 -7.01 -7.95
CA PRO A 46 -7.69 -8.07 -8.94
C PRO A 46 -6.37 -8.40 -9.63
N VAL A 47 -6.04 -9.69 -9.71
CA VAL A 47 -4.82 -10.20 -10.34
C VAL A 47 -5.20 -11.03 -11.57
N THR A 48 -4.51 -10.78 -12.67
CA THR A 48 -4.58 -11.56 -13.92
C THR A 48 -3.22 -12.16 -14.25
N GLU A 49 -3.15 -13.11 -15.18
CA GLU A 49 -1.87 -13.70 -15.60
C GLU A 49 -0.87 -12.65 -16.13
N LYS A 50 -1.36 -11.55 -16.71
CA LYS A 50 -0.51 -10.43 -17.17
C LYS A 50 0.18 -9.68 -16.04
N ASN A 51 -0.31 -9.83 -14.81
CA ASN A 51 0.24 -9.22 -13.62
C ASN A 51 1.35 -10.06 -12.98
N MET A 52 1.57 -11.29 -13.41
CA MET A 52 2.65 -12.13 -12.87
C MET A 52 4.00 -11.44 -13.03
N THR A 53 4.83 -11.49 -11.98
CA THR A 53 6.14 -10.81 -11.89
C THR A 53 6.09 -9.28 -11.92
N LYS A 54 4.90 -8.67 -11.94
CA LYS A 54 4.76 -7.22 -11.81
C LYS A 54 4.92 -6.77 -10.37
N ASP A 55 5.39 -5.54 -10.23
CA ASP A 55 5.64 -4.95 -8.93
C ASP A 55 4.33 -4.50 -8.27
N ILE A 56 4.24 -4.71 -6.97
CA ILE A 56 3.22 -4.08 -6.13
C ILE A 56 3.76 -2.70 -5.76
N VAL A 57 2.98 -1.66 -6.05
CA VAL A 57 3.39 -0.27 -5.90
C VAL A 57 2.55 0.43 -4.85
N LEU A 58 3.21 1.12 -3.93
CA LEU A 58 2.63 2.06 -2.98
C LEU A 58 2.87 3.49 -3.46
N SER A 59 1.81 4.30 -3.53
CA SER A 59 1.89 5.70 -3.93
C SER A 59 1.16 6.60 -2.94
N TYR A 60 1.76 7.72 -2.57
CA TYR A 60 1.13 8.70 -1.69
C TYR A 60 1.66 10.11 -1.90
N LEU A 61 0.91 11.10 -1.43
CA LEU A 61 1.36 12.49 -1.34
C LEU A 61 1.90 12.75 0.07
N ASN A 62 3.09 13.33 0.15
CA ASN A 62 3.61 13.86 1.39
C ASN A 62 3.02 15.26 1.67
N THR A 63 3.35 15.88 2.80
CA THR A 63 2.81 17.22 3.15
C THR A 63 3.30 18.32 2.22
N ASP A 64 4.44 18.12 1.56
CA ASP A 64 5.02 19.06 0.59
C ASP A 64 4.43 18.87 -0.83
N SER A 65 3.35 18.09 -0.96
CA SER A 65 2.72 17.75 -2.24
C SER A 65 3.63 17.00 -3.22
N ALA A 66 4.73 16.42 -2.74
CA ALA A 66 5.57 15.53 -3.53
C ALA A 66 4.87 14.16 -3.66
N ILE A 67 4.85 13.63 -4.88
CA ILE A 67 4.35 12.28 -5.17
C ILE A 67 5.48 11.30 -4.84
N ILE A 68 5.23 10.44 -3.86
CA ILE A 68 6.13 9.33 -3.50
C ILE A 68 5.57 8.05 -4.12
N ILE A 69 6.41 7.35 -4.88
CA ILE A 69 6.09 6.07 -5.53
C ILE A 69 7.16 5.05 -5.12
N LYS A 70 6.75 3.92 -4.58
CA LYS A 70 7.66 2.86 -4.10
C LYS A 70 7.18 1.48 -4.51
N LYS A 71 8.12 0.66 -5.00
CA LYS A 71 7.95 -0.78 -5.06
C LYS A 71 7.94 -1.34 -3.64
N ILE A 72 6.91 -2.11 -3.31
CA ILE A 72 6.74 -2.73 -1.98
C ILE A 72 6.74 -4.27 -2.04
N GLY A 73 6.63 -4.85 -3.23
CA GLY A 73 6.67 -6.29 -3.41
C GLY A 73 6.54 -6.66 -4.88
N GLN A 74 6.35 -7.94 -5.16
CA GLN A 74 6.10 -8.48 -6.49
C GLN A 74 4.92 -9.46 -6.43
N ILE A 75 4.16 -9.55 -7.52
CA ILE A 75 3.13 -10.56 -7.71
C ILE A 75 3.80 -11.88 -8.08
N GLU A 76 3.75 -12.83 -7.16
CA GLU A 76 4.37 -14.16 -7.28
C GLU A 76 3.33 -15.25 -7.57
N SER A 77 2.05 -14.97 -7.32
CA SER A 77 0.95 -15.90 -7.54
C SER A 77 -0.37 -15.20 -7.91
N MET A 78 -1.29 -15.95 -8.51
CA MET A 78 -2.64 -15.47 -8.86
C MET A 78 -3.52 -15.21 -7.62
N THR A 79 -3.17 -15.80 -6.48
CA THR A 79 -3.77 -15.53 -5.17
C THR A 79 -2.62 -15.35 -4.18
N GLN A 80 -2.49 -14.13 -3.65
CA GLN A 80 -1.40 -13.76 -2.75
C GLN A 80 -1.98 -12.97 -1.59
N ILE A 81 -1.49 -13.27 -0.38
CA ILE A 81 -1.86 -12.53 0.84
C ILE A 81 -0.60 -11.80 1.30
N VAL A 82 -0.72 -10.50 1.52
CA VAL A 82 0.39 -9.64 1.96
C VAL A 82 -0.05 -8.79 3.14
N GLN A 83 0.86 -8.52 4.06
CA GLN A 83 0.64 -7.57 5.14
C GLN A 83 1.59 -6.38 4.98
N LEU A 84 1.03 -5.18 4.92
CA LEU A 84 1.75 -3.90 4.90
C LEU A 84 1.61 -3.26 6.28
N GLU A 85 2.72 -3.11 6.99
CA GLU A 85 2.76 -2.49 8.30
C GLU A 85 3.33 -1.09 8.20
N ILE A 86 2.54 -0.06 8.49
CA ILE A 86 3.03 1.31 8.60
C ILE A 86 3.67 1.47 9.98
N THR A 87 4.98 1.62 10.03
CA THR A 87 5.76 1.64 11.28
C THR A 87 5.98 3.05 11.81
N ASP A 88 6.04 4.03 10.91
CA ASP A 88 6.21 5.44 11.25
C ASP A 88 5.61 6.33 10.16
N ILE A 89 5.11 7.50 10.55
CA ILE A 89 4.67 8.55 9.64
C ILE A 89 5.35 9.83 10.11
N THR A 90 6.30 10.33 9.31
CA THR A 90 7.07 11.52 9.67
C THR A 90 6.20 12.78 9.65
N ARG A 91 6.70 13.88 10.21
CA ARG A 91 5.98 15.16 10.20
C ARG A 91 5.75 15.71 8.80
N GLU A 92 6.64 15.37 7.88
CA GLU A 92 6.59 15.70 6.46
C GLU A 92 5.63 14.76 5.69
N GLY A 93 4.93 13.84 6.38
CA GLY A 93 4.06 12.87 5.75
C GLY A 93 4.80 11.77 5.00
N THR A 94 6.04 11.45 5.36
CA THR A 94 6.73 10.28 4.79
C THR A 94 6.30 9.02 5.54
N ILE A 95 5.84 7.99 4.81
CA ILE A 95 5.45 6.70 5.40
C ILE A 95 6.67 5.78 5.41
N LYS A 96 7.03 5.28 6.59
CA LYS A 96 7.90 4.11 6.74
C LYS A 96 7.04 2.89 6.95
N TYR A 97 7.42 1.80 6.30
CA TYR A 97 6.63 0.59 6.29
C TYR A 97 7.50 -0.65 6.15
N ASP A 98 6.95 -1.77 6.59
CA ASP A 98 7.47 -3.12 6.38
C ASP A 98 6.43 -3.98 5.65
N ILE A 99 6.92 -4.96 4.89
CA ILE A 99 6.09 -5.92 4.16
C ILE A 99 6.42 -7.32 4.67
N THR A 100 5.38 -8.09 4.97
CA THR A 100 5.45 -9.49 5.41
C THR A 100 4.46 -10.36 4.66
#